data_AF-A0A2N8NM08-F1
#
_entry.id   AF-A0A2N8NM08-F1
#
_cell.length_a   1.000
_cell.length_b   1.000
_cell.length_c   1.000
_cell.angle_alpha   90.00
_cell.angle_beta   90.00
_cell.angle_gamma   90.00
#
_symmetry.space_group_name_H-M   'P 1'
#
loop_
_entity.id
_entity.type
_entity.pdbx_description
1 polymer ?
#
loop_
_entity_poly.entity_id
_entity_poly.type
_entity_poly.pdbx_seq_one_letter_code
_entity_poly.pdbx_strand_id
1 'polypeptide(L)'
;MEQWKARFEAASQELEQFRQSQMTDQEKALAQAREDGRRETLSELSPSLAEAEIRAQAAAAGVTVQTEALDLTHFLGEDGRPDTDRIARFVAKGDTVSAARPRLPQLMGAGYHRGGSGGTVSMDPDELVNHITGGKIF
;
A
#
# COMPACT_ATOMS: atom_id res chain seq x y z
N MET A 1 -49.66 -50.40 -31.95
CA MET A 1 -49.90 -49.12 -31.22
C MET A 1 -48.98 -48.97 -30.00
N GLU A 2 -48.67 -50.02 -29.24
CA GLU A 2 -47.81 -49.92 -28.03
C GLU A 2 -46.33 -49.64 -28.30
N GLN A 3 -45.75 -50.20 -29.36
CA GLN A 3 -44.31 -50.02 -29.66
C GLN A 3 -43.92 -48.57 -29.94
N TRP A 4 -44.83 -47.74 -30.45
CA TRP A 4 -44.60 -46.31 -30.67
C TRP A 4 -44.45 -45.54 -29.35
N LYS A 5 -45.29 -45.86 -28.36
CA LYS A 5 -45.25 -45.21 -27.04
C LYS A 5 -43.94 -45.53 -26.30
N ALA A 6 -43.53 -46.79 -26.32
CA ALA A 6 -42.27 -47.22 -25.70
C ALA A 6 -41.04 -46.54 -26.33
N ARG A 7 -41.02 -46.39 -27.67
CA ARG A 7 -39.93 -45.68 -28.37
C ARG A 7 -39.94 -44.18 -28.06
N PHE A 8 -41.11 -43.57 -27.91
CA PHE A 8 -41.25 -42.17 -27.54
C PHE A 8 -40.80 -41.91 -26.09
N GLU A 9 -41.14 -42.78 -25.15
CA GLU A 9 -40.67 -42.69 -23.76
C GLU A 9 -39.15 -42.86 -23.65
N ALA A 10 -38.57 -43.86 -24.32
CA ALA A 10 -37.13 -44.06 -24.33
C ALA A 10 -36.39 -42.83 -24.90
N ALA A 11 -36.87 -42.28 -26.03
CA ALA A 11 -36.30 -41.07 -26.61
C ALA A 11 -36.44 -39.83 -25.70
N SER A 12 -37.54 -39.75 -24.94
CA SER A 12 -37.76 -38.68 -23.97
C SER A 12 -36.84 -38.80 -22.76
N GLN A 13 -36.58 -40.02 -22.28
CA GLN A 13 -35.64 -40.29 -21.19
C GLN A 13 -34.19 -40.01 -21.59
N GLU A 14 -33.80 -40.38 -22.82
CA GLU A 14 -32.47 -40.05 -23.35
C GLU A 14 -32.27 -38.54 -23.49
N LEU A 15 -33.29 -37.81 -23.97
CA LEU A 15 -33.27 -36.35 -24.01
C LEU A 15 -33.13 -35.71 -22.63
N GLU A 16 -33.86 -36.22 -21.64
CA GLU A 16 -33.80 -35.71 -20.27
C GLU A 16 -32.44 -36.00 -19.62
N GLN A 17 -31.89 -37.21 -19.80
CA GLN A 17 -30.54 -37.55 -19.33
C GLN A 17 -29.48 -36.68 -20.00
N PHE A 18 -29.59 -36.46 -21.32
CA PHE A 18 -28.66 -35.60 -22.04
C PHE A 18 -28.75 -34.15 -21.56
N ARG A 19 -29.96 -33.65 -21.31
CA ARG A 19 -30.20 -32.32 -20.76
C ARG A 19 -29.64 -32.17 -19.34
N GLN A 20 -29.85 -33.15 -18.47
CA GLN A 20 -29.29 -33.16 -17.12
C GLN A 20 -27.76 -33.21 -17.14
N SER A 21 -27.17 -34.08 -17.98
CA SER A 21 -25.71 -34.18 -18.13
C SER A 21 -25.11 -32.85 -18.61
N GLN A 22 -25.72 -32.25 -19.65
CA GLN A 22 -25.34 -30.94 -20.16
C GLN A 22 -25.45 -29.83 -19.11
N MET A 23 -26.52 -29.82 -18.32
CA MET A 23 -26.66 -28.84 -17.22
C MET A 23 -25.53 -28.99 -16.20
N THR A 24 -25.22 -30.23 -15.79
CA THR A 24 -24.13 -30.45 -14.82
C THR A 24 -22.75 -30.10 -15.38
N ASP A 25 -22.52 -30.34 -16.67
CA ASP A 25 -21.27 -29.96 -17.34
C ASP A 25 -21.17 -28.44 -17.49
N GLN A 26 -22.28 -27.76 -17.79
CA GLN A 26 -22.35 -26.30 -17.83
C GLN A 26 -22.12 -25.65 -16.46
N GLU A 27 -22.66 -26.22 -15.38
CA GLU A 27 -22.43 -25.73 -14.02
C GLU A 27 -20.97 -25.83 -13.61
N LYS A 28 -20.32 -26.97 -13.90
CA LYS A 28 -18.88 -27.13 -13.68
C LYS A 28 -18.06 -26.17 -14.54
N ALA A 29 -18.40 -26.04 -15.82
CA ALA A 29 -17.73 -25.11 -16.72
C ALA A 29 -17.86 -23.66 -16.24
N LEU A 30 -19.02 -23.26 -15.70
CA LEU A 30 -19.24 -21.92 -15.16
C LEU A 30 -18.46 -21.69 -13.86
N ALA A 31 -18.40 -22.69 -12.97
CA ALA A 31 -17.60 -22.61 -11.74
C ALA A 31 -16.10 -22.49 -12.07
N GLN A 32 -15.62 -23.30 -13.02
CA GLN A 32 -14.25 -23.26 -13.53
C GLN A 32 -13.94 -21.87 -14.12
N ALA A 33 -14.81 -21.37 -15.01
CA ALA A 33 -14.64 -20.06 -15.64
C ALA A 33 -14.60 -18.90 -14.63
N ARG A 34 -15.39 -18.98 -13.55
CA ARG A 34 -15.35 -17.99 -12.47
C ARG A 34 -14.03 -18.02 -11.70
N GLU A 35 -13.53 -19.19 -11.38
CA GLU A 35 -12.26 -19.32 -10.66
C GLU A 35 -11.07 -18.92 -11.55
N ASP A 36 -11.10 -19.28 -12.82
CA ASP A 36 -10.08 -18.87 -13.79
C ASP A 36 -10.11 -17.35 -13.98
N GLY A 37 -11.29 -16.73 -14.11
CA GLY A 37 -11.41 -15.27 -14.19
C GLY A 37 -10.93 -14.56 -12.93
N ARG A 38 -11.19 -15.12 -11.74
CA ARG A 38 -10.65 -14.59 -10.47
C ARG A 38 -9.13 -14.66 -10.43
N ARG A 39 -8.56 -15.79 -10.86
CA ARG A 39 -7.10 -16.00 -10.91
C ARG A 39 -6.43 -15.08 -11.90
N GLU A 40 -7.00 -14.89 -13.09
CA GLU A 40 -6.49 -13.99 -14.11
C GLU A 40 -6.51 -12.54 -13.61
N THR A 41 -7.65 -12.09 -13.06
CA THR A 41 -7.77 -10.75 -12.46
C THR A 41 -6.74 -10.52 -11.36
N LEU A 42 -6.56 -11.51 -10.47
CA LEU A 42 -5.54 -11.41 -9.43
C LEU A 42 -4.15 -11.33 -10.05
N SER A 43 -3.79 -12.22 -10.98
CA SER A 43 -2.48 -12.21 -11.64
C SER A 43 -2.14 -10.87 -12.28
N GLU A 44 -3.12 -10.17 -12.86
CA GLU A 44 -2.92 -8.84 -13.45
C GLU A 44 -2.73 -7.74 -12.40
N LEU A 45 -3.48 -7.79 -11.29
CA LEU A 45 -3.49 -6.74 -10.27
C LEU A 45 -2.47 -6.96 -9.16
N SER A 46 -2.02 -8.20 -8.94
CA SER A 46 -1.11 -8.57 -7.85
C SER A 46 0.14 -7.68 -7.79
N PRO A 47 0.84 -7.39 -8.91
CA PRO A 47 2.02 -6.51 -8.86
C PRO A 47 1.65 -5.10 -8.41
N SER A 48 0.58 -4.52 -8.95
CA SER A 48 0.13 -3.17 -8.57
C SER A 48 -0.30 -3.09 -7.10
N LEU A 49 -0.94 -4.13 -6.58
CA LEU A 49 -1.31 -4.22 -5.17
C LEU A 49 -0.08 -4.31 -4.27
N ALA A 50 0.91 -5.13 -4.63
CA ALA A 50 2.16 -5.23 -3.89
C ALA A 50 2.91 -3.89 -3.88
N GLU A 51 2.99 -3.21 -5.03
CA GLU A 51 3.60 -1.89 -5.15
C GLU A 51 2.90 -0.84 -4.26
N ALA A 52 1.58 -0.82 -4.26
CA ALA A 52 0.79 0.09 -3.44
C ALA A 52 1.01 -0.18 -1.94
N GLU A 53 1.05 -1.44 -1.52
CA GLU A 53 1.28 -1.84 -0.14
C GLU A 53 2.70 -1.47 0.32
N ILE A 54 3.72 -1.72 -0.51
CA ILE A 54 5.10 -1.29 -0.25
C ILE A 54 5.16 0.22 -0.05
N ARG A 55 4.53 1.01 -0.95
CA ARG A 55 4.50 2.47 -0.84
C ARG A 55 3.76 2.93 0.41
N ALA A 56 2.64 2.30 0.76
CA ALA A 56 1.86 2.64 1.94
C ALA A 56 2.64 2.39 3.24
N GLN A 57 3.26 1.21 3.38
CA GLN A 57 4.06 0.89 4.56
C GLN A 57 5.35 1.73 4.65
N ALA A 58 6.01 2.00 3.51
CA ALA A 58 7.16 2.90 3.46
C ALA A 58 6.78 4.32 3.89
N ALA A 59 5.66 4.85 3.40
CA ALA A 59 5.17 6.16 3.78
C ALA A 59 4.83 6.23 5.28
N ALA A 60 4.22 5.18 5.84
CA ALA A 60 3.95 5.06 7.27
C ALA A 60 5.25 5.06 8.11
N ALA A 61 6.33 4.47 7.59
CA ALA A 61 7.66 4.51 8.18
C ALA A 61 8.43 5.82 7.91
N GLY A 62 7.88 6.75 7.11
CA GLY A 62 8.53 8.00 6.73
C GLY A 62 9.68 7.83 5.73
N VAL A 63 9.67 6.74 4.96
CA VAL A 63 10.68 6.39 3.95
C VAL A 63 10.03 6.36 2.57
N THR A 64 10.83 6.60 1.53
CA THR A 64 10.38 6.45 0.14
C THR A 64 11.12 5.28 -0.49
N VAL A 65 10.37 4.39 -1.14
CA VAL A 65 10.91 3.23 -1.85
C VAL A 65 10.62 3.38 -3.33
N GLN A 66 11.65 3.28 -4.16
CA GLN A 66 11.52 3.13 -5.60
C GLN A 66 11.28 1.65 -5.92
N THR A 67 10.22 1.37 -6.65
CA THR A 67 9.72 0.00 -6.90
C THR A 67 10.03 -0.51 -8.30
N GLU A 68 10.52 0.37 -9.17
CA GLU A 68 10.73 0.14 -10.60
C GLU A 68 11.77 -0.96 -10.90
N ALA A 69 12.70 -1.17 -9.97
CA ALA A 69 13.74 -2.20 -10.06
C ALA A 69 13.46 -3.41 -9.13
N LEU A 70 12.35 -3.40 -8.39
CA LEU A 70 12.01 -4.49 -7.48
C LEU A 70 11.24 -5.58 -8.22
N ASP A 71 11.59 -6.83 -7.93
CA ASP A 71 10.73 -7.95 -8.29
C ASP A 71 9.56 -8.02 -7.31
N LEU A 72 8.41 -7.50 -7.75
CA LEU A 72 7.18 -7.43 -6.95
C LEU A 72 6.60 -8.82 -6.64
N THR A 73 6.95 -9.85 -7.40
CA THR A 73 6.46 -11.21 -7.16
C THR A 73 6.98 -11.80 -5.85
N HIS A 74 8.18 -11.36 -5.42
CA HIS A 74 8.73 -11.73 -4.13
C HIS A 74 7.93 -11.19 -2.94
N PHE A 75 7.01 -10.24 -3.13
CA PHE A 75 6.18 -9.66 -2.09
C PHE A 75 4.75 -10.21 -2.10
N LEU A 76 4.49 -11.24 -2.90
CA LEU A 76 3.21 -11.93 -2.94
C LEU A 76 3.22 -13.18 -2.06
N GLY A 77 2.06 -13.45 -1.46
CA GLY A 77 1.73 -14.71 -0.81
C GLY A 77 1.28 -15.78 -1.81
N GLU A 78 1.01 -16.99 -1.31
CA GLU A 78 0.58 -18.12 -2.13
C GLU A 78 -0.79 -17.90 -2.80
N ASP A 79 -1.59 -16.98 -2.27
CA ASP A 79 -2.90 -16.59 -2.79
C ASP A 79 -2.82 -15.47 -3.85
N GLY A 80 -1.60 -15.02 -4.20
CA GLY A 80 -1.36 -13.91 -5.11
C GLY A 80 -1.64 -12.54 -4.49
N ARG A 81 -1.89 -12.43 -3.18
CA ARG A 81 -2.06 -11.15 -2.49
C ARG A 81 -0.75 -10.65 -1.89
N PRO A 82 -0.63 -9.36 -1.57
CA PRO A 82 0.56 -8.83 -0.89
C PRO A 82 0.81 -9.50 0.46
N ASP A 83 2.05 -9.98 0.68
CA ASP A 83 2.54 -10.51 1.96
C ASP A 83 2.99 -9.35 2.85
N THR A 84 2.07 -8.91 3.72
CA THR A 84 2.28 -7.73 4.58
C THR A 84 3.48 -7.86 5.50
N ASP A 85 3.76 -9.06 6.01
CA ASP A 85 4.86 -9.30 6.95
C ASP A 85 6.21 -9.22 6.24
N ARG A 86 6.28 -9.76 5.02
CA ARG A 86 7.49 -9.69 4.20
C ARG A 86 7.75 -8.26 3.72
N ILE A 87 6.71 -7.53 3.33
CA ILE A 87 6.79 -6.11 2.99
C ILE A 87 7.27 -5.30 4.21
N ALA A 88 6.70 -5.53 5.39
CA ALA A 88 7.11 -4.83 6.61
C ALA A 88 8.58 -5.08 6.93
N ARG A 89 9.06 -6.33 6.82
CA ARG A 89 10.47 -6.67 7.01
C ARG A 89 11.36 -6.01 5.96
N PHE A 90 10.92 -5.92 4.72
CA PHE A 90 11.67 -5.26 3.66
C PHE A 90 11.78 -3.74 3.92
N VAL A 91 10.67 -3.09 4.24
CA VAL A 91 10.64 -1.66 4.59
C VAL A 91 11.51 -1.38 5.84
N ALA A 92 11.51 -2.28 6.83
CA ALA A 92 12.32 -2.15 8.04
C ALA A 92 13.82 -2.42 7.81
N LYS A 93 14.17 -3.31 6.87
CA LYS A 93 15.56 -3.67 6.53
C LYS A 93 16.20 -2.73 5.52
N GLY A 94 15.40 -2.11 4.66
CA GLY A 94 15.91 -1.24 3.61
C GLY A 94 16.77 -0.15 4.24
N ASP A 95 18.05 -0.13 3.86
CA ASP A 95 18.91 1.02 4.09
C ASP A 95 18.14 2.22 3.58
N THR A 96 17.70 3.05 4.52
CA THR A 96 16.84 4.18 4.24
C THR A 96 17.54 5.03 3.19
N VAL A 97 17.08 4.99 1.94
CA VAL A 97 17.03 6.22 1.15
C VAL A 97 15.95 7.03 1.85
N SER A 98 16.31 7.57 3.00
CA SER A 98 15.65 8.73 3.55
C SER A 98 15.77 9.73 2.41
N ALA A 99 14.71 9.85 1.62
CA ALA A 99 14.43 11.11 0.97
C ALA A 99 14.48 12.08 2.13
N ALA A 100 15.61 12.77 2.23
CA ALA A 100 15.87 13.72 3.29
C ALA A 100 14.57 14.49 3.42
N ARG A 101 13.91 14.44 4.60
CA ARG A 101 12.78 15.34 4.87
C ARG A 101 13.20 16.65 4.23
N PRO A 102 12.46 17.21 3.26
CA PRO A 102 12.89 18.43 2.61
C PRO A 102 13.16 19.37 3.77
N ARG A 103 14.44 19.63 4.04
CA ARG A 103 14.81 20.57 5.07
C ARG A 103 14.32 21.83 4.43
N LEU A 104 13.14 22.29 4.85
CA LEU A 104 12.63 23.59 4.47
C LEU A 104 13.85 24.50 4.62
N PRO A 105 14.28 25.20 3.55
CA PRO A 105 15.43 26.09 3.69
C PRO A 105 15.17 26.91 4.94
N GLN A 106 16.07 26.81 5.91
CA GLN A 106 15.94 27.57 7.14
C GLN A 106 15.78 29.00 6.67
N LEU A 107 14.57 29.54 6.85
CA LEU A 107 14.27 30.89 6.43
C LEU A 107 15.14 31.79 7.30
N MET A 108 16.33 32.11 6.80
CA MET A 108 17.18 33.15 7.39
C MET A 108 16.33 34.41 7.36
N GLY A 109 15.77 34.77 8.51
CA GLY A 109 14.86 35.90 8.66
C GLY A 109 13.57 35.61 9.42
N ALA A 110 13.18 34.35 9.65
CA ALA A 110 12.02 34.04 10.50
C ALA A 110 12.46 33.74 11.94
N GLY A 111 12.66 34.81 12.69
CA GLY A 111 12.91 34.78 14.13
C GLY A 111 14.27 35.33 14.48
N TYR A 112 14.25 36.48 15.15
CA TYR A 112 15.31 36.87 16.07
C TYR A 112 15.45 35.72 17.10
N HIS A 113 16.62 35.55 17.73
CA HIS A 113 16.92 34.50 18.72
C HIS A 113 17.31 33.11 18.17
N ARG A 114 18.35 33.03 17.33
CA ARG A 114 19.26 31.87 17.39
C ARG A 114 20.71 32.30 17.20
N GLY A 115 21.41 32.41 18.32
CA GLY A 115 22.88 32.50 18.36
C GLY A 115 23.41 33.91 18.55
N GLY A 116 23.55 34.34 19.80
CA GLY A 116 24.30 35.53 20.17
C GLY A 116 24.74 35.41 21.63
N SER A 117 26.03 35.15 21.83
CA SER A 117 26.69 35.26 23.14
C SER A 117 26.47 36.66 23.71
N GLY A 118 25.71 36.78 24.79
CA GLY A 118 25.39 38.05 25.43
C GLY A 118 24.00 38.00 26.05
N GLY A 119 23.86 37.20 27.11
CA GLY A 119 22.59 37.11 27.84
C GLY A 119 22.26 38.44 28.49
N THR A 120 21.11 39.02 28.14
CA THR A 120 20.36 39.82 29.11
C THR A 120 19.67 38.82 30.03
N VAL A 121 20.32 38.47 31.13
CA VAL A 121 19.84 37.50 32.13
C VAL A 121 18.67 38.06 32.95
N SER A 122 18.27 39.30 32.71
CA SER A 122 17.31 40.03 33.53
C SER A 122 16.43 40.97 32.70
N MET A 123 15.16 41.04 33.08
CA MET A 123 14.18 42.03 32.60
C MET A 123 13.97 43.15 33.64
N ASP A 124 14.92 43.33 34.57
CA ASP A 124 14.93 44.46 35.47
C ASP A 124 15.26 45.75 34.68
N PRO A 125 14.38 46.76 34.69
CA PRO A 125 14.62 48.01 33.97
C PRO A 125 15.94 48.70 34.36
N ASP A 126 16.41 48.57 35.60
CA ASP A 126 17.64 49.24 36.05
C ASP A 126 18.91 48.56 35.46
N GLU A 127 18.90 47.23 35.36
CA GLU A 127 20.00 46.49 34.74
C GLU A 127 20.06 46.70 33.22
N LEU A 128 18.89 46.86 32.58
CA LEU A 128 18.80 47.17 31.15
C LEU A 128 19.36 48.55 30.84
N VAL A 129 19.08 49.55 31.66
CA VAL A 129 19.62 50.91 31.50
C VAL A 129 21.15 50.89 31.62
N ASN A 130 21.70 50.16 32.59
CA ASN A 130 23.14 50.01 32.75
C ASN A 130 23.81 49.29 31.55
N HIS A 131 23.13 48.32 30.95
CA HIS A 131 23.62 47.63 29.76
C HIS A 131 23.61 48.53 28.51
N ILE A 132 22.53 49.30 28.31
CA ILE A 132 22.38 50.23 27.17
C ILE A 132 23.39 51.38 27.25
N THR A 133 23.66 51.87 28.45
CA THR A 133 24.58 53.01 28.67
C THR A 133 26.03 52.60 28.90
N GLY A 134 26.34 51.30 28.86
CA GLY A 134 27.70 50.78 29.04
C GLY A 134 28.28 51.06 30.43
N GLY A 135 27.43 51.14 31.46
CA GLY A 135 27.85 51.36 32.86
C GLY A 135 28.32 52.78 33.17
N LYS A 136 27.82 53.80 32.47
CA LYS A 136 28.17 55.21 32.71
C LYS A 136 26.97 56.02 33.21
N ILE A 137 26.47 55.69 34.39
CA ILE A 137 25.64 56.60 35.18
C ILE A 137 25.99 56.38 36.66
N PHE A 138 26.18 57.48 37.39
CA PHE A 138 26.71 57.55 38.75
C PHE A 138 25.77 57.00 39.82
#